data_AF-A0A529FL23-F1
#
_entry.id   AF-A0A529FL23-F1
#
_cell.length_a   1.000
_cell.length_b   1.000
_cell.length_c   1.000
_cell.angle_alpha   90.00
_cell.angle_beta   90.00
_cell.angle_gamma   90.00
#
_symmetry.space_group_name_H-M   'P 1'
#
loop_
_entity.id
_entity.type
_entity.pdbx_description
1 polymer ?
#
loop_
_entity_poly.entity_id
_entity_poly.type
_entity_poly.pdbx_seq_one_letter_code
_entity_poly.pdbx_strand_id
1 'polypeptide(L)'
;SDAHGEPVPATLSGSKGASDDAVLKLFEDGSYERVPNDGMRRTIARRLVASKQTIPHFYVAVDCEIDQLLELRSRFNDATPRAADGLPAYKLSVNDMVIRAWALALRDVPDANVSWTESAILKHQHVDVGVAVSIAGGLITPIIRKAEEKNLQVISAEMKDLGKRARDRKLKPEEYEGGTTSISNMGMMGVKEFAAVINPPH
;
A
#
# COMPACT_ATOMS: atom_id res chain seq x y z
N SER A 1 -14.61 -5.82 52.20
CA SER A 1 -14.74 -6.40 50.86
C SER A 1 -15.47 -5.35 50.05
N ASP A 2 -15.05 -4.92 48.88
CA ASP A 2 -14.62 -5.72 47.73
C ASP A 2 -13.48 -5.05 46.96
N ALA A 3 -12.69 -5.91 46.32
CA ALA A 3 -11.46 -5.58 45.62
C ALA A 3 -11.75 -4.98 44.24
N HIS A 4 -11.23 -3.78 43.99
CA HIS A 4 -11.06 -3.26 42.64
C HIS A 4 -9.78 -3.86 42.05
N GLY A 5 -9.92 -4.99 41.36
CA GLY A 5 -8.85 -5.55 40.54
C GLY A 5 -8.71 -4.74 39.25
N GLU A 6 -7.54 -4.14 39.03
CA GLU A 6 -7.15 -3.58 37.74
C GLU A 6 -7.12 -4.70 36.67
N PRO A 7 -7.58 -4.44 35.44
CA PRO A 7 -7.45 -5.41 34.37
C PRO A 7 -5.99 -5.51 33.95
N VAL A 8 -5.36 -6.65 34.21
CA VAL A 8 -4.04 -7.00 33.69
C VAL A 8 -4.14 -7.11 32.16
N PRO A 9 -3.28 -6.44 31.37
CA PRO A 9 -3.29 -6.64 29.92
C PRO A 9 -2.89 -8.08 29.62
N ALA A 10 -3.79 -8.84 29.00
CA ALA A 10 -3.48 -10.15 28.49
C ALA A 10 -2.42 -10.01 27.38
N THR A 11 -1.19 -10.39 27.69
CA THR A 11 -0.15 -10.59 26.68
C THR A 11 -0.61 -11.74 25.78
N LEU A 12 -1.07 -11.39 24.58
CA LEU A 12 -1.31 -12.36 23.52
C LEU A 12 0.03 -13.00 23.15
N SER A 13 0.34 -14.12 23.79
CA SER A 13 1.43 -15.00 23.41
C SER A 13 1.10 -15.58 22.03
N GLY A 14 1.57 -14.90 20.97
CA GLY A 14 1.50 -15.43 19.63
C GLY A 14 2.31 -16.74 19.56
N SER A 15 1.66 -17.85 19.18
CA SER A 15 2.35 -19.12 18.97
C SER A 15 3.48 -18.91 17.96
N LYS A 16 4.74 -19.06 18.39
CA LYS A 16 5.85 -19.15 17.44
C LYS A 16 5.61 -20.40 16.60
N GLY A 17 5.58 -20.25 15.28
CA GLY A 17 5.48 -21.37 14.34
C GLY A 17 6.62 -22.38 14.53
N ALA A 18 6.54 -23.50 13.81
CA ALA A 18 7.59 -24.53 13.83
C ALA A 18 8.98 -23.94 13.51
N SER A 19 10.02 -24.47 14.15
CA SER A 19 11.41 -24.07 13.88
C SER A 19 11.86 -24.54 12.49
N ASP A 20 12.84 -23.85 11.92
CA ASP A 20 13.42 -24.21 10.61
C ASP A 20 13.84 -25.69 10.56
N ASP A 21 14.54 -26.18 11.58
CA ASP A 21 14.95 -27.59 11.67
C ASP A 21 13.77 -28.57 11.71
N ALA A 22 12.67 -28.18 12.36
CA ALA A 22 11.47 -29.00 12.41
C ALA A 22 10.79 -29.07 11.04
N VAL A 23 10.77 -27.96 10.30
CA VAL A 23 10.22 -27.91 8.93
C VAL A 23 11.10 -28.71 7.96
N LEU A 24 12.43 -28.57 8.04
CA LEU A 24 13.35 -29.25 7.13
C LEU A 24 13.29 -30.78 7.25
N LYS A 25 13.05 -31.31 8.46
CA LYS A 25 12.89 -32.76 8.70
C LYS A 25 11.65 -33.38 8.03
N LEU A 26 10.72 -32.56 7.52
CA LEU A 26 9.52 -33.03 6.83
C LEU A 26 9.77 -33.37 5.35
N PHE A 27 10.92 -33.00 4.79
CA PHE A 27 11.22 -33.15 3.37
C PHE A 27 12.52 -33.95 3.16
N GLU A 28 12.55 -34.77 2.11
CA GLU A 28 13.72 -35.57 1.76
C GLU A 28 14.90 -34.68 1.34
N ASP A 29 16.11 -35.01 1.78
CA ASP A 29 17.31 -34.26 1.42
C ASP A 29 17.54 -34.31 -0.10
N GLY A 30 17.75 -33.15 -0.72
CA GLY A 30 17.91 -33.00 -2.16
C GLY A 30 16.62 -32.84 -2.96
N SER A 31 15.44 -32.95 -2.33
CA SER A 31 14.14 -32.73 -2.98
C SER A 31 13.76 -31.25 -3.15
N TYR A 32 14.56 -30.32 -2.62
CA TYR A 32 14.26 -28.89 -2.59
C TYR A 32 15.49 -28.00 -2.79
N GLU A 33 15.27 -26.83 -3.40
CA GLU A 33 16.28 -25.77 -3.49
C GLU A 33 16.13 -24.80 -2.31
N ARG A 34 17.25 -24.42 -1.68
CA ARG A 34 17.27 -23.41 -0.63
C ARG A 34 17.53 -22.02 -1.22
N VAL A 35 16.47 -21.21 -1.30
CA VAL A 35 16.60 -19.79 -1.61
C VAL A 35 16.62 -18.98 -0.29
N PRO A 36 17.76 -18.39 0.11
CA PRO A 36 17.86 -17.67 1.36
C PRO A 36 16.97 -16.42 1.36
N ASN A 37 16.31 -16.16 2.48
CA ASN A 37 15.57 -14.92 2.68
C ASN A 37 16.57 -13.77 2.90
N ASP A 38 16.47 -12.70 2.13
CA ASP A 38 17.25 -11.49 2.38
C ASP A 38 16.67 -10.66 3.54
N GLY A 39 17.36 -9.58 3.93
CA GLY A 39 16.90 -8.70 5.01
C GLY A 39 15.55 -8.05 4.72
N MET A 40 15.32 -7.65 3.47
CA MET A 40 14.08 -7.01 3.03
C MET A 40 12.89 -7.95 3.17
N ARG A 41 13.00 -9.17 2.64
CA ARG A 41 11.96 -10.20 2.70
C ARG A 41 11.61 -10.58 4.14
N ARG A 42 12.61 -10.70 5.02
CA ARG A 42 12.38 -10.96 6.46
C ARG A 42 11.60 -9.82 7.13
N THR A 43 11.95 -8.57 6.84
CA THR A 43 11.27 -7.40 7.41
C THR A 43 9.81 -7.31 6.93
N ILE A 44 9.58 -7.49 5.63
CA ILE A 44 8.23 -7.50 5.05
C ILE A 44 7.39 -8.61 5.70
N ALA A 45 7.92 -9.84 5.77
CA ALA A 45 7.20 -10.96 6.38
C ALA A 45 6.80 -10.68 7.83
N ARG A 46 7.71 -10.14 8.65
CA ARG A 46 7.42 -9.77 10.05
C ARG A 46 6.32 -8.71 10.14
N ARG A 47 6.37 -7.67 9.30
CA ARG A 47 5.38 -6.58 9.28
C ARG A 47 3.98 -7.08 8.86
N LEU A 48 3.91 -7.90 7.82
CA LEU A 48 2.63 -8.45 7.33
C LEU A 48 1.99 -9.40 8.35
N VAL A 49 2.79 -10.26 9.00
CA VAL A 49 2.29 -11.14 10.06
C VAL A 49 1.76 -10.33 11.23
N ALA A 50 2.52 -9.34 11.71
CA ALA A 50 2.08 -8.47 12.79
C ALA A 50 0.75 -7.78 12.45
N SER A 51 0.65 -7.15 11.27
CA SER A 51 -0.59 -6.54 10.78
C SER A 51 -1.79 -7.49 10.81
N LYS A 52 -1.60 -8.71 10.28
CA LYS A 52 -2.71 -9.67 10.18
C LYS A 52 -3.14 -10.26 11.51
N GLN A 53 -2.25 -10.28 12.49
CA GLN A 53 -2.52 -10.78 13.84
C GLN A 53 -3.14 -9.71 14.75
N THR A 54 -2.76 -8.44 14.58
CA THR A 54 -3.17 -7.37 15.49
C THR A 54 -4.34 -6.54 14.98
N ILE A 55 -4.52 -6.45 13.65
CA ILE A 55 -5.59 -5.64 13.05
C ILE A 55 -6.76 -6.57 12.67
N PRO A 56 -7.95 -6.40 13.26
CA PRO A 56 -9.13 -7.17 12.89
C PRO A 56 -9.67 -6.68 11.53
N HIS A 57 -9.18 -7.27 10.45
CA HIS A 57 -9.59 -6.89 9.09
C HIS A 57 -11.03 -7.35 8.81
N PHE A 58 -11.82 -6.46 8.24
CA PHE A 58 -13.03 -6.81 7.48
C PHE A 58 -12.92 -6.18 6.09
N TYR A 59 -13.60 -6.75 5.10
CA TYR A 59 -13.48 -6.35 3.71
C TYR A 59 -14.84 -5.94 3.17
N VAL A 60 -14.84 -4.90 2.34
CA VAL A 60 -16.00 -4.39 1.64
C VAL A 60 -15.61 -4.25 0.18
N ALA A 61 -16.51 -4.68 -0.71
CA ALA A 61 -16.32 -4.60 -2.15
C ALA A 61 -17.52 -3.89 -2.79
N VAL A 62 -17.24 -3.11 -3.84
CA VAL A 62 -18.24 -2.46 -4.69
C VAL A 62 -17.76 -2.54 -6.14
N ASP A 63 -18.70 -2.68 -7.07
CA ASP A 63 -18.42 -2.55 -8.50
C ASP A 63 -18.57 -1.08 -8.91
N CYS A 64 -17.60 -0.56 -9.67
CA CYS A 64 -17.59 0.81 -10.16
C CYS A 64 -17.61 0.82 -11.70
N GLU A 65 -18.60 1.48 -12.29
CA GLU A 65 -18.58 1.78 -13.73
C GLU A 65 -17.58 2.90 -14.02
N ILE A 66 -16.68 2.68 -14.98
CA ILE A 66 -15.58 3.59 -15.29
C ILE A 66 -15.55 4.07 -16.74
N ASP A 67 -16.55 3.75 -17.57
CA ASP A 67 -16.63 4.21 -18.98
C ASP A 67 -16.34 5.72 -19.13
N GLN A 68 -17.07 6.56 -18.40
CA GLN A 68 -16.89 8.02 -18.45
C GLN A 68 -15.50 8.47 -17.96
N LEU A 69 -14.92 7.75 -17.00
CA LEU A 69 -13.58 8.00 -16.52
C LEU A 69 -12.54 7.66 -17.60
N LEU A 70 -12.74 6.57 -18.35
CA LEU A 70 -11.88 6.20 -19.47
C LEU A 70 -11.97 7.20 -20.62
N GLU A 71 -13.18 7.68 -20.96
CA GLU A 71 -13.38 8.72 -21.96
C GLU A 71 -12.70 10.04 -21.56
N LEU A 72 -12.89 10.48 -20.31
CA LEU A 72 -12.25 11.68 -19.78
C LEU A 72 -10.73 11.57 -19.83
N ARG A 73 -10.18 10.40 -19.46
CA ARG A 73 -8.75 10.12 -19.55
C ARG A 73 -8.23 10.21 -20.98
N SER A 74 -8.98 9.69 -21.96
CA SER A 74 -8.60 9.80 -23.38
C SER A 74 -8.53 11.26 -23.79
N ARG A 75 -9.59 12.03 -23.54
CA ARG A 75 -9.65 13.45 -23.86
C ARG A 75 -8.51 14.25 -23.24
N PHE A 76 -8.17 13.99 -21.98
CA PHE A 76 -7.05 14.66 -21.34
C PHE A 76 -5.71 14.29 -21.96
N ASN A 77 -5.50 13.01 -22.26
CA ASN A 77 -4.26 12.57 -22.91
C ASN A 77 -4.11 13.09 -24.35
N ASP A 78 -5.22 13.23 -25.08
CA ASP A 78 -5.24 13.78 -26.45
C ASP A 78 -4.97 15.29 -26.45
N ALA A 79 -5.41 15.99 -25.41
CA ALA A 79 -5.15 17.42 -25.21
C ALA A 79 -3.75 17.73 -24.64
N THR A 80 -2.97 16.72 -24.24
CA THR A 80 -1.64 16.92 -23.67
C THR A 80 -0.69 17.52 -24.71
N PRO A 81 -0.04 18.66 -24.41
CA PRO A 81 1.01 19.21 -25.27
C PRO A 81 2.16 18.22 -25.49
N ARG A 82 2.71 18.21 -26.70
CA ARG A 82 3.93 17.44 -26.99
C ARG A 82 5.15 18.21 -26.51
N ALA A 83 6.06 17.52 -25.83
CA ALA A 83 7.37 18.03 -25.48
C ALA A 83 8.28 18.05 -26.72
N ALA A 84 9.48 18.63 -26.57
CA ALA A 84 10.46 18.80 -27.66
C ALA A 84 10.92 17.48 -28.30
N ASP A 85 10.79 16.37 -27.58
CA ASP A 85 11.09 15.01 -28.04
C ASP A 85 9.90 14.34 -28.78
N GLY A 86 8.80 15.07 -28.99
CA GLY A 86 7.58 14.59 -29.64
C GLY A 86 6.67 13.74 -28.75
N LEU A 87 7.08 13.44 -27.51
CA LEU A 87 6.29 12.68 -26.55
C LEU A 87 5.29 13.58 -25.81
N PRO A 88 4.13 13.06 -25.38
CA PRO A 88 3.22 13.83 -24.52
C PRO A 88 3.93 14.28 -23.24
N ALA A 89 3.78 15.54 -22.85
CA ALA A 89 4.38 16.09 -21.63
C ALA A 89 4.03 15.26 -20.38
N TYR A 90 2.84 14.66 -20.35
CA TYR A 90 2.44 13.64 -19.39
C TYR A 90 1.43 12.67 -20.01
N LYS A 91 1.25 11.49 -19.40
CA LYS A 91 0.26 10.51 -19.83
C LYS A 91 -0.48 9.98 -18.60
N LEU A 92 -1.73 10.40 -18.44
CA LEU A 92 -2.56 10.00 -17.33
C LEU A 92 -2.92 8.52 -17.43
N SER A 93 -2.73 7.82 -16.32
CA SER A 93 -3.18 6.46 -16.09
C SER A 93 -4.52 6.45 -15.36
N VAL A 94 -5.22 5.30 -15.40
CA VAL A 94 -6.39 5.09 -14.54
C VAL A 94 -5.98 5.16 -13.06
N ASN A 95 -4.77 4.69 -12.73
CA ASN A 95 -4.24 4.73 -11.37
C ASN A 95 -4.12 6.17 -10.83
N ASP A 96 -3.71 7.13 -11.67
CA ASP A 96 -3.59 8.55 -11.26
C ASP A 96 -4.96 9.13 -10.87
N MET A 97 -6.01 8.75 -11.62
CA MET A 97 -7.39 9.16 -11.34
C MET A 97 -7.94 8.50 -10.09
N VAL A 98 -7.63 7.22 -9.86
CA VAL A 98 -8.00 6.48 -8.65
C VAL A 98 -7.31 7.08 -7.41
N ILE A 99 -6.01 7.39 -7.48
CA ILE A 99 -5.28 8.08 -6.39
C ILE A 99 -5.98 9.39 -6.02
N ARG A 100 -6.30 10.22 -7.03
CA ARG A 100 -6.97 11.50 -6.82
C ARG A 100 -8.37 11.33 -6.22
N ALA A 101 -9.17 10.41 -6.77
CA ALA A 101 -10.52 10.15 -6.28
C ALA A 101 -10.51 9.64 -4.83
N TRP A 102 -9.60 8.71 -4.51
CA TRP A 102 -9.44 8.18 -3.17
C TRP A 102 -9.02 9.25 -2.17
N ALA A 103 -8.06 10.12 -2.55
CA ALA A 103 -7.63 11.22 -1.72
C ALA A 103 -8.76 12.21 -1.41
N LEU A 104 -9.58 12.53 -2.42
CA LEU A 104 -10.74 13.41 -2.22
C LEU A 104 -11.82 12.76 -1.33
N ALA A 105 -12.08 11.46 -1.52
CA ALA A 105 -13.03 10.73 -0.68
C ALA A 105 -12.62 10.72 0.80
N LEU A 106 -11.32 10.50 1.07
CA LEU A 106 -10.78 10.53 2.44
C LEU A 106 -10.73 11.93 3.06
N ARG A 107 -10.57 12.98 2.25
CA ARG A 107 -10.74 14.37 2.71
C ARG A 107 -12.19 14.62 3.13
N ASP A 108 -13.15 14.11 2.37
CA ASP A 108 -14.59 14.31 2.61
C ASP A 108 -15.10 13.40 3.75
N VAL A 109 -14.42 12.27 4.00
CA VAL A 109 -14.71 11.33 5.10
C VAL A 109 -13.46 11.16 5.99
N PRO A 110 -13.11 12.17 6.81
CA PRO A 110 -11.85 12.19 7.56
C PRO A 110 -11.75 11.09 8.63
N ASP A 111 -12.87 10.52 9.08
CA ASP A 111 -12.88 9.39 10.02
C ASP A 111 -12.34 8.09 9.40
N ALA A 112 -12.24 8.02 8.08
CA ALA A 112 -11.56 6.93 7.37
C ALA A 112 -10.06 7.20 7.14
N ASN A 113 -9.57 8.42 7.40
CA ASN A 113 -8.17 8.82 7.23
C ASN A 113 -7.48 8.95 8.59
N VAL A 114 -7.39 7.83 9.31
CA VAL A 114 -6.90 7.80 10.70
C VAL A 114 -5.86 6.71 10.92
N SER A 115 -5.04 6.87 11.96
CA SER A 115 -4.15 5.81 12.46
C SER A 115 -4.46 5.48 13.91
N TRP A 116 -4.37 4.21 14.25
CA TRP A 116 -4.51 3.74 15.63
C TRP A 116 -3.17 3.81 16.37
N THR A 117 -3.19 4.34 17.58
CA THR A 117 -2.11 4.21 18.56
C THR A 117 -2.69 3.72 19.89
N GLU A 118 -1.86 3.23 20.80
CA GLU A 118 -2.32 2.73 22.10
C GLU A 118 -3.02 3.81 22.95
N SER A 119 -2.66 5.08 22.76
CA SER A 119 -3.19 6.20 23.56
C SER A 119 -4.31 6.98 22.87
N ALA A 120 -4.33 7.02 21.54
CA ALA A 120 -5.30 7.82 20.79
C ALA A 120 -5.45 7.38 19.32
N ILE A 121 -6.58 7.78 18.72
CA ILE A 121 -6.75 7.79 17.27
C ILE A 121 -6.16 9.09 16.73
N LEU A 122 -5.22 8.98 15.78
CA LEU A 122 -4.66 10.12 15.07
C LEU A 122 -5.51 10.40 13.84
N LYS A 123 -6.23 11.53 13.82
CA LYS A 123 -6.95 12.00 12.63
C LYS A 123 -6.03 12.85 11.78
N HIS A 124 -5.75 12.42 10.56
CA HIS A 124 -4.79 13.09 9.69
C HIS A 124 -5.44 14.23 8.91
N GLN A 125 -4.79 15.40 8.88
CA GLN A 125 -5.27 16.56 8.13
C GLN A 125 -5.03 16.46 6.62
N HIS A 126 -4.06 15.65 6.23
CA HIS A 126 -3.67 15.43 4.84
C HIS A 126 -3.85 13.97 4.47
N VAL A 127 -4.06 13.70 3.17
CA VAL A 127 -4.20 12.36 2.65
C VAL A 127 -2.93 11.97 1.90
N ASP A 128 -2.10 11.19 2.58
CA ASP A 128 -0.85 10.67 2.02
C ASP A 128 -1.10 9.25 1.49
N VAL A 129 -1.15 9.12 0.16
CA VAL A 129 -1.53 7.86 -0.51
C VAL A 129 -0.29 7.05 -0.85
N GLY A 130 -0.08 5.94 -0.15
CA GLY A 130 0.87 4.92 -0.53
C GLY A 130 0.41 4.14 -1.75
N VAL A 131 1.26 3.91 -2.74
CA VAL A 131 0.91 3.12 -3.93
C VAL A 131 1.82 1.92 -4.04
N ALA A 132 1.26 0.71 -4.00
CA ALA A 132 2.01 -0.52 -4.05
C ALA A 132 2.69 -0.69 -5.43
N VAL A 133 4.04 -0.73 -5.43
CA VAL A 133 4.86 -0.95 -6.63
C VAL A 133 5.64 -2.24 -6.49
N SER A 134 5.43 -3.16 -7.43
CA SER A 134 6.20 -4.40 -7.53
C SER A 134 7.62 -4.12 -7.99
N ILE A 135 8.59 -4.71 -7.30
CA ILE A 135 10.02 -4.62 -7.62
C ILE A 135 10.65 -6.01 -7.63
N ALA A 136 11.85 -6.14 -8.19
CA ALA A 136 12.58 -7.39 -8.11
C ALA A 136 12.80 -7.77 -6.63
N GLY A 137 12.27 -8.93 -6.23
CA GLY A 137 12.42 -9.47 -4.87
C GLY A 137 11.38 -9.00 -3.84
N GLY A 138 10.38 -8.18 -4.21
CA GLY A 138 9.32 -7.80 -3.27
C GLY A 138 8.41 -6.67 -3.72
N LEU A 139 7.89 -5.95 -2.74
CA LEU A 139 6.96 -4.84 -2.90
C LEU A 139 7.50 -3.62 -2.12
N ILE A 140 7.37 -2.44 -2.70
CA ILE A 140 7.62 -1.17 -2.00
C ILE A 140 6.45 -0.21 -2.25
N THR A 141 6.15 0.63 -1.28
CA THR A 141 4.98 1.50 -1.31
C THR A 141 5.41 2.97 -1.24
N PRO A 142 5.85 3.58 -2.36
CA PRO A 142 6.06 5.02 -2.41
C PRO A 142 4.79 5.79 -2.08
N ILE A 143 4.96 6.99 -1.51
CA ILE A 143 3.86 7.80 -0.97
C ILE A 143 3.71 9.10 -1.78
N ILE A 144 2.51 9.31 -2.31
CA ILE A 144 2.07 10.61 -2.83
C ILE A 144 1.57 11.45 -1.66
N ARG A 145 2.38 12.40 -1.21
CA ARG A 145 2.04 13.27 -0.06
C ARG A 145 0.95 14.28 -0.43
N LYS A 146 0.02 14.59 0.47
CA LYS A 146 -1.05 15.58 0.29
C LYS A 146 -1.76 15.44 -1.06
N ALA A 147 -2.16 14.21 -1.39
CA ALA A 147 -2.74 13.89 -2.70
C ALA A 147 -4.05 14.66 -2.97
N GLU A 148 -4.76 15.06 -1.91
CA GLU A 148 -5.98 15.87 -1.98
C GLU A 148 -5.75 17.30 -2.50
N GLU A 149 -4.53 17.83 -2.35
CA GLU A 149 -4.16 19.17 -2.82
C GLU A 149 -3.67 19.16 -4.28
N LYS A 150 -3.33 17.99 -4.83
CA LYS A 150 -2.62 17.84 -6.12
C LYS A 150 -3.52 17.49 -7.31
N ASN A 151 -3.42 18.23 -8.39
CA ASN A 151 -4.11 17.86 -9.64
C ASN A 151 -3.53 16.57 -10.27
N LEU A 152 -4.24 16.01 -11.25
CA LEU A 152 -3.88 14.75 -11.91
C LEU A 152 -2.50 14.79 -12.58
N GLN A 153 -2.10 15.93 -13.15
CA GLN A 153 -0.80 16.08 -13.80
C GLN A 153 0.34 15.94 -12.79
N VAL A 154 0.23 16.59 -11.62
CA VAL A 154 1.23 16.50 -10.55
C VAL A 154 1.31 15.07 -10.02
N ILE A 155 0.16 14.44 -9.74
CA ILE A 155 0.11 13.04 -9.27
C ILE A 155 0.77 12.11 -10.29
N SER A 156 0.45 12.25 -11.59
CA SER A 156 1.01 11.42 -12.64
C SER A 156 2.54 11.57 -12.77
N ALA A 157 3.04 12.79 -12.67
CA ALA A 157 4.47 13.07 -12.71
C ALA A 157 5.21 12.45 -11.50
N GLU A 158 4.69 12.64 -10.28
CA GLU A 158 5.26 12.06 -9.07
C GLU A 158 5.21 10.53 -9.08
N MET A 159 4.08 9.94 -9.47
CA MET A 159 3.93 8.49 -9.54
C MET A 159 4.88 7.86 -10.57
N LYS A 160 5.12 8.54 -11.70
CA LYS A 160 6.09 8.10 -12.70
C LYS A 160 7.52 8.13 -12.16
N ASP A 161 7.91 9.20 -11.47
CA ASP A 161 9.23 9.33 -10.83
C ASP A 161 9.41 8.29 -9.73
N LEU A 162 8.51 8.26 -8.75
CA LEU A 162 8.55 7.34 -7.62
C LEU A 162 8.53 5.89 -8.10
N GLY A 163 7.69 5.54 -9.07
CA GLY A 163 7.62 4.20 -9.65
C GLY A 163 8.90 3.80 -10.39
N LYS A 164 9.62 4.74 -11.00
CA LYS A 164 10.95 4.48 -11.58
C LYS A 164 11.99 4.26 -10.47
N ARG A 165 12.07 5.16 -9.50
CA ARG A 165 13.04 5.06 -8.40
C ARG A 165 12.77 3.87 -7.49
N ALA A 166 11.52 3.45 -7.32
CA ALA A 166 11.14 2.22 -6.63
C ALA A 166 11.80 1.01 -7.29
N ARG A 167 11.61 0.85 -8.60
CA ARG A 167 12.19 -0.25 -9.39
C ARG A 167 13.72 -0.22 -9.36
N ASP A 168 14.31 0.97 -9.37
CA ASP A 168 15.76 1.16 -9.29
C ASP A 168 16.31 1.07 -7.85
N ARG A 169 15.46 0.87 -6.83
CA ARG A 169 15.81 0.87 -5.39
C ARG A 169 16.51 2.15 -4.92
N LYS A 170 16.06 3.30 -5.42
CA LYS A 170 16.59 4.65 -5.15
C LYS A 170 15.63 5.56 -4.38
N LEU A 171 14.61 4.99 -3.76
CA LEU A 171 13.74 5.75 -2.86
C LEU A 171 14.44 5.98 -1.52
N LYS A 172 14.25 7.18 -0.97
CA LYS A 172 14.61 7.52 0.39
C LYS A 172 13.56 7.01 1.38
N PRO A 173 13.93 6.72 2.64
CA PRO A 173 12.98 6.28 3.67
C PRO A 173 11.72 7.14 3.79
N GLU A 174 11.87 8.46 3.81
CA GLU A 174 10.77 9.44 3.87
C GLU A 174 9.72 9.31 2.74
N GLU A 175 10.07 8.66 1.64
CA GLU A 175 9.23 8.49 0.46
C GLU A 175 8.39 7.20 0.50
N TYR A 176 8.67 6.27 1.41
CA TYR A 176 7.91 5.02 1.57
C TYR A 176 7.58 4.67 3.02
N GLU A 177 7.97 5.51 3.98
CA GLU A 177 7.62 5.37 5.40
C GLU A 177 6.55 6.38 5.82
N GLY A 178 5.59 5.92 6.61
CA GLY A 178 4.39 6.67 6.96
C GLY A 178 3.28 6.47 5.93
N GLY A 179 2.62 7.57 5.54
CA GLY A 179 1.41 7.50 4.74
C GLY A 179 0.18 7.24 5.61
N THR A 180 -0.98 7.68 5.14
CA THR A 180 -2.25 7.59 5.88
C THR A 180 -3.22 6.61 5.26
N THR A 181 -2.93 6.15 4.04
CA THR A 181 -3.70 5.14 3.34
C THR A 181 -2.84 4.46 2.27
N SER A 182 -3.33 3.37 1.67
CA SER A 182 -2.63 2.72 0.57
C SER A 182 -3.57 2.20 -0.52
N ILE A 183 -3.08 2.17 -1.75
CA ILE A 183 -3.74 1.62 -2.92
C ILE A 183 -2.85 0.52 -3.49
N SER A 184 -3.46 -0.63 -3.79
CA SER A 184 -2.83 -1.72 -4.52
C SER A 184 -3.66 -2.04 -5.75
N ASN A 185 -3.00 -2.24 -6.90
CA ASN A 185 -3.66 -2.43 -8.18
C ASN A 185 -3.12 -3.70 -8.86
N MET A 186 -4.00 -4.68 -9.07
CA MET A 186 -3.72 -5.92 -9.81
C MET A 186 -4.50 -6.01 -11.13
N GLY A 187 -5.05 -4.91 -11.64
CA GLY A 187 -5.80 -4.89 -12.89
C GLY A 187 -4.97 -5.33 -14.10
N MET A 188 -3.65 -5.12 -14.07
CA MET A 188 -2.74 -5.62 -15.12
C MET A 188 -2.58 -7.15 -15.13
N MET A 189 -2.97 -7.83 -14.04
CA MET A 189 -2.89 -9.29 -13.90
C MET A 189 -4.23 -9.99 -14.18
N GLY A 190 -5.27 -9.24 -14.57
CA GLY A 190 -6.62 -9.81 -14.82
C GLY A 190 -7.33 -10.29 -13.56
N VAL A 191 -6.90 -9.85 -12.37
CA VAL A 191 -7.53 -10.21 -11.10
C VAL A 191 -8.86 -9.47 -10.97
N LYS A 192 -9.94 -10.22 -10.72
CA LYS A 192 -11.28 -9.66 -10.53
C LYS A 192 -11.43 -8.97 -9.17
N GLU A 193 -11.00 -9.63 -8.11
CA GLU A 193 -11.12 -9.14 -6.74
C GLU A 193 -9.97 -9.68 -5.90
N PHE A 194 -9.43 -8.86 -4.99
CA PHE A 194 -8.47 -9.31 -3.98
C PHE A 194 -8.55 -8.45 -2.72
N ALA A 195 -8.20 -9.07 -1.60
CA ALA A 195 -8.06 -8.39 -0.32
C ALA A 195 -6.58 -8.26 0.06
N ALA A 196 -6.09 -7.02 0.15
CA ALA A 196 -4.74 -6.75 0.61
C ALA A 196 -4.61 -6.93 2.13
N VAL A 197 -3.39 -7.16 2.61
CA VAL A 197 -3.04 -6.99 4.02
C VAL A 197 -2.73 -5.52 4.23
N ILE A 198 -3.32 -4.91 5.25
CA ILE A 198 -3.06 -3.53 5.64
C ILE A 198 -1.56 -3.38 5.97
N ASN A 199 -0.93 -2.31 5.49
CA ASN A 199 0.43 -1.96 5.85
C ASN A 199 0.38 -0.95 7.02
N PRO A 200 0.74 -1.32 8.26
CA PRO A 200 0.68 -0.38 9.39
C PRO A 200 1.56 0.85 9.13
N PRO A 201 1.21 2.04 9.67
CA PRO A 201 0.21 2.30 10.71
C PRO A 201 -1.17 2.77 10.21
N HIS A 202 -1.37 2.79 8.89
CA HIS A 202 -2.67 3.08 8.28
C HIS A 202 -3.57 1.84 8.26
#